data_AF-A0A081PVV8-F1
#
_entry.id   AF-A0A081PVV8-F1
#
_cell.length_a   1.000
_cell.length_b   1.000
_cell.length_c   1.000
_cell.angle_alpha   90.00
_cell.angle_beta   90.00
_cell.angle_gamma   90.00
#
_symmetry.space_group_name_H-M   'P 1'
#
loop_
_entity.id
_entity.type
_entity.pdbx_description
1 polymer ?
#
loop_
_entity_poly.entity_id
_entity_poly.type
_entity_poly.pdbx_seq_one_letter_code
_entity_poly.pdbx_strand_id
1 'polypeptide(L)'
;MKLSRYVLRYDIEDGSVYFNTKNNHSFLITNELKKNIQENKTKGSEYIAYLEENRYLLEDNEVNKYLKQIEDRNNEILEFTILTHGDCNFRCKYCYEHFKNIGMSIETENAILKFAEEKLSNSQYHFLRIAWFGG
;
A
#
# COMPACT_ATOMS: atom_id res chain seq x y z
N MET A 1 -25.61 -8.67 -9.66
CA MET A 1 -24.39 -7.84 -9.51
C MET A 1 -23.29 -8.70 -8.92
N LYS A 2 -22.08 -8.68 -9.51
CA LYS A 2 -20.98 -9.56 -9.08
C LYS A 2 -19.94 -8.73 -8.33
N LEU A 3 -19.56 -9.18 -7.14
CA LEU A 3 -18.49 -8.57 -6.38
C LEU A 3 -17.14 -8.87 -7.04
N SER A 4 -16.18 -7.96 -6.86
CA SER A 4 -14.80 -8.22 -7.24
C SER A 4 -14.26 -9.46 -6.50
N ARG A 5 -13.36 -10.20 -7.16
CA ARG A 5 -12.65 -11.34 -6.53
C ARG A 5 -11.78 -10.95 -5.33
N TYR A 6 -11.53 -9.66 -5.14
CA TYR A 6 -10.73 -9.09 -4.05
C TYR A 6 -11.59 -8.62 -2.87
N VAL A 7 -12.90 -8.87 -2.93
CA VAL A 7 -13.80 -8.64 -1.80
C VAL A 7 -13.92 -9.94 -1.02
N LEU A 8 -13.41 -9.91 0.22
CA LEU A 8 -13.68 -10.96 1.20
C LEU A 8 -15.01 -10.66 1.88
N ARG A 9 -15.83 -11.70 2.04
CA ARG A 9 -17.10 -11.63 2.77
C ARG A 9 -17.08 -12.65 3.89
N TYR A 10 -17.51 -12.24 5.07
CA TYR A 10 -17.71 -13.12 6.22
C TYR A 10 -19.10 -12.89 6.81
N ASP A 11 -19.88 -13.95 6.96
CA ASP A 11 -21.21 -13.88 7.55
C ASP A 11 -21.11 -14.04 9.08
N ILE A 12 -21.86 -13.20 9.80
CA ILE A 12 -21.97 -13.22 11.26
C ILE A 12 -23.45 -13.33 11.65
N GLU A 13 -23.75 -13.56 12.93
CA GLU A 13 -25.13 -13.75 13.42
C GLU A 13 -26.07 -12.61 12.97
N ASP A 14 -25.64 -11.35 13.12
CA ASP A 14 -26.44 -10.17 12.75
C ASP A 14 -25.99 -9.50 11.44
N GLY A 15 -25.45 -10.24 10.46
CA GLY A 15 -25.15 -9.64 9.16
C GLY A 15 -23.98 -10.22 8.40
N SER A 16 -23.31 -9.36 7.64
CA SER A 16 -22.11 -9.73 6.87
C SER A 16 -21.07 -8.61 6.91
N VAL A 17 -19.82 -8.99 7.13
CA VAL A 17 -18.67 -8.10 7.03
C VAL A 17 -18.05 -8.26 5.64
N TYR A 18 -17.73 -7.14 5.00
CA TYR A 18 -17.07 -7.07 3.72
C TYR A 18 -15.72 -6.36 3.87
N PHE A 19 -14.66 -6.95 3.34
CA PHE A 19 -13.33 -6.36 3.31
C PHE A 19 -12.81 -6.32 1.87
N ASN A 20 -12.45 -5.14 1.40
CA ASN A 20 -11.92 -4.94 0.06
C ASN A 20 -10.39 -4.88 0.12
N THR A 21 -9.72 -5.94 -0.34
CA THR A 21 -8.25 -6.03 -0.27
C THR A 21 -7.56 -5.05 -1.24
N LYS A 22 -8.31 -4.36 -2.12
CA LYS A 22 -7.77 -3.40 -3.08
C LYS A 22 -7.41 -2.05 -2.43
N ASN A 23 -8.16 -1.67 -1.40
CA ASN A 23 -8.07 -0.34 -0.77
C ASN A 23 -8.16 -0.38 0.77
N ASN A 24 -8.15 -1.57 1.38
CA ASN A 24 -8.33 -1.80 2.81
C ASN A 24 -9.65 -1.26 3.39
N HIS A 25 -10.62 -0.94 2.55
CA HIS A 25 -11.93 -0.50 3.00
C HIS A 25 -12.73 -1.69 3.53
N SER A 26 -13.48 -1.50 4.62
CA SER A 26 -14.37 -2.51 5.18
C SER A 26 -15.71 -1.91 5.60
N PHE A 27 -16.76 -2.72 5.54
CA PHE A 27 -18.05 -2.36 6.11
C PHE A 27 -18.79 -3.58 6.66
N LEU A 28 -19.64 -3.35 7.65
CA LEU A 28 -20.63 -4.31 8.14
C LEU A 28 -22.00 -3.91 7.57
N ILE A 29 -22.75 -4.88 7.08
CA ILE A 29 -24.16 -4.71 6.75
C ILE A 29 -25.01 -5.65 7.59
N THR A 30 -25.88 -5.05 8.42
CA THR A 30 -26.76 -5.81 9.33
C THR A 30 -27.90 -6.48 8.58
N ASN A 31 -28.51 -7.49 9.19
CA ASN A 31 -29.67 -8.15 8.60
C ASN A 31 -30.87 -7.19 8.42
N GLU A 32 -31.07 -6.28 9.37
CA GLU A 32 -32.07 -5.21 9.27
C GLU A 32 -31.80 -4.30 8.06
N LEU A 33 -30.56 -3.82 7.88
CA LEU A 33 -30.21 -2.95 6.76
C LEU A 33 -30.35 -3.68 5.41
N LYS A 34 -29.98 -4.96 5.33
CA LYS A 34 -30.21 -5.79 4.12
C LYS A 34 -31.69 -5.83 3.76
N LYS A 35 -32.57 -6.03 4.75
CA LYS A 35 -34.02 -6.04 4.53
C LYS A 35 -34.51 -4.69 4.01
N ASN A 36 -34.09 -3.60 4.66
CA ASN A 36 -34.45 -2.23 4.24
C ASN A 36 -33.98 -1.91 2.80
N ILE A 37 -32.79 -2.38 2.41
CA ILE A 37 -32.25 -2.23 1.05
C ILE A 37 -33.09 -2.99 0.01
N GLN A 38 -33.62 -4.16 0.37
CA GLN A 38 -34.46 -4.97 -0.52
C GLN A 38 -35.87 -4.38 -0.69
N GLU A 39 -36.44 -3.81 0.36
CA GLU A 39 -37.81 -3.29 0.38
C GLU A 39 -37.91 -1.84 -0.14
N ASN A 40 -36.83 -1.05 -0.04
CA ASN A 40 -36.80 0.35 -0.44
C ASN A 40 -35.85 0.59 -1.63
N LYS A 41 -36.43 0.93 -2.79
CA LYS A 41 -35.66 1.20 -4.03
C LYS A 41 -34.60 2.28 -3.87
N THR A 42 -34.88 3.36 -3.14
CA THR A 42 -33.92 4.45 -2.94
C THR A 42 -32.72 3.95 -2.13
N LYS A 43 -32.96 3.19 -1.05
CA LYS A 43 -31.89 2.56 -0.27
C LYS A 43 -31.11 1.53 -1.07
N GLY A 44 -31.79 0.79 -1.95
CA GLY A 44 -31.16 -0.09 -2.93
C GLY A 44 -30.15 0.64 -3.83
N SER A 45 -30.56 1.77 -4.41
CA SER A 45 -29.67 2.58 -5.25
C SER A 45 -28.51 3.20 -4.47
N GLU A 46 -28.76 3.73 -3.26
CA GLU A 46 -27.70 4.26 -2.38
C GLU A 46 -26.65 3.19 -2.05
N TYR A 47 -27.09 1.96 -1.76
CA TYR A 47 -26.18 0.85 -1.50
C TYR A 47 -25.33 0.49 -2.72
N ILE A 48 -25.91 0.46 -3.92
CA ILE A 48 -25.15 0.20 -5.15
C ILE A 48 -24.11 1.30 -5.38
N ALA A 49 -24.51 2.57 -5.27
CA ALA A 49 -23.59 3.70 -5.42
C ALA A 49 -22.43 3.62 -4.42
N TYR A 50 -22.72 3.25 -3.16
CA TYR A 50 -21.70 3.03 -2.14
C TYR A 50 -20.70 1.91 -2.52
N LEU A 51 -21.20 0.80 -3.07
CA LEU A 51 -20.34 -0.30 -3.54
C LEU A 51 -19.49 0.10 -4.75
N GLU A 52 -20.02 0.93 -5.65
CA GLU A 52 -19.28 1.46 -6.81
C GLU A 52 -18.17 2.42 -6.37
N GLU A 53 -18.50 3.41 -5.54
CA GLU A 53 -17.57 4.41 -5.01
C GLU A 53 -16.39 3.74 -4.30
N ASN A 54 -16.67 2.73 -3.48
CA ASN A 54 -15.67 2.01 -2.70
C ASN A 54 -15.08 0.78 -3.42
N ARG A 55 -15.35 0.63 -4.73
CA ARG A 55 -14.78 -0.39 -5.62
C ARG A 55 -15.04 -1.85 -5.20
N TYR A 56 -16.22 -2.16 -4.68
CA TYR A 56 -16.63 -3.52 -4.32
C TYR A 56 -17.11 -4.35 -5.51
N LEU A 57 -17.51 -3.70 -6.60
CA LEU A 57 -18.00 -4.38 -7.79
C LEU A 57 -16.85 -4.94 -8.65
N LEU A 58 -17.18 -5.96 -9.44
CA LEU A 58 -16.29 -6.49 -10.47
C LEU A 58 -15.94 -5.38 -11.48
N GLU A 59 -14.65 -5.22 -11.77
CA GLU A 59 -14.17 -4.35 -12.84
C GLU A 59 -13.53 -5.21 -13.95
N ASP A 60 -13.43 -4.66 -15.16
CA ASP A 60 -12.70 -5.33 -16.23
C ASP A 60 -11.19 -5.26 -15.99
N ASN A 61 -10.51 -6.38 -16.28
CA ASN A 61 -9.05 -6.48 -16.24
C ASN A 61 -8.42 -6.06 -14.88
N GLU A 62 -9.10 -6.35 -13.76
CA GLU A 62 -8.72 -5.88 -12.42
C GLU A 62 -7.23 -6.10 -12.09
N VAL A 63 -6.70 -7.32 -12.26
CA VAL A 63 -5.29 -7.63 -11.92
C VAL A 63 -4.33 -6.69 -12.64
N ASN A 64 -4.44 -6.60 -13.96
CA ASN A 64 -3.47 -5.86 -14.75
C ASN A 64 -3.57 -4.36 -14.47
N LYS A 65 -4.77 -3.85 -14.21
CA LYS A 65 -4.97 -2.45 -13.81
C LYS A 65 -4.29 -2.15 -12.46
N TYR A 66 -4.41 -3.05 -11.48
CA TYR A 66 -3.72 -2.89 -10.18
C TYR A 66 -2.20 -3.05 -10.31
N LEU A 67 -1.72 -4.06 -11.03
CA LEU A 67 -0.30 -4.25 -11.27
C LEU A 67 0.31 -3.03 -11.98
N LYS A 68 -0.40 -2.46 -12.96
CA LYS A 68 0.04 -1.27 -13.67
C LYS A 68 0.12 -0.06 -12.75
N GLN A 69 -0.85 0.15 -11.86
CA GLN A 69 -0.81 1.22 -10.86
C GLN A 69 0.38 1.10 -9.90
N ILE A 70 0.70 -0.13 -9.46
CA ILE A 70 1.87 -0.39 -8.61
C ILE A 70 3.16 -0.10 -9.37
N GLU A 71 3.26 -0.59 -10.61
CA GLU A 71 4.41 -0.37 -11.49
C GLU A 71 4.64 1.13 -11.74
N ASP A 72 3.60 1.86 -12.13
CA ASP A 72 3.69 3.30 -12.42
C ASP A 72 4.14 4.07 -11.18
N ARG A 73 3.54 3.80 -10.01
CA ARG A 73 3.98 4.41 -8.74
C ARG A 73 5.44 4.09 -8.43
N ASN A 74 5.87 2.83 -8.59
CA ASN A 74 7.25 2.44 -8.32
C ASN A 74 8.23 3.10 -9.28
N ASN A 75 7.84 3.28 -10.55
CA ASN A 75 8.67 3.91 -11.57
C ASN A 75 8.87 5.42 -11.32
N GLU A 76 7.97 6.06 -10.57
CA GLU A 76 8.04 7.48 -10.20
C GLU A 76 8.83 7.73 -8.90
N ILE A 77 9.22 6.70 -8.15
CA ILE A 77 9.91 6.84 -6.87
C ILE A 77 11.37 6.38 -7.00
N LEU A 78 12.30 7.27 -6.69
CA LEU A 78 13.68 6.92 -6.40
C LEU A 78 13.82 6.72 -4.89
N GLU A 79 14.12 5.49 -4.45
CA GLU A 79 14.24 5.15 -3.03
C GLU A 79 15.66 4.70 -2.67
N PHE A 80 16.21 5.31 -1.61
CA PHE A 80 17.47 4.90 -1.00
C PHE A 80 17.23 4.44 0.43
N THR A 81 17.80 3.30 0.80
CA THR A 81 18.05 2.93 2.20
C THR A 81 19.55 3.02 2.44
N ILE A 82 19.97 3.96 3.28
CA ILE A 82 21.38 4.34 3.46
C ILE A 82 21.81 3.96 4.88
N LEU A 83 22.73 3.00 4.99
CA LEU A 83 23.34 2.60 6.26
C LEU A 83 24.56 3.49 6.52
N THR A 84 24.42 4.46 7.42
CA THR A 84 25.48 5.46 7.68
C THR A 84 26.54 4.95 8.65
N HIS A 85 26.18 4.00 9.52
CA HIS A 85 27.04 3.40 10.52
C HIS A 85 26.58 1.98 10.83
N GLY A 86 27.53 1.12 11.21
CA GLY A 86 27.25 -0.28 11.53
C GLY A 86 27.46 -0.67 13.00
N ASP A 87 27.85 0.24 13.89
CA ASP A 87 28.02 -0.02 15.32
C ASP A 87 26.94 0.67 16.17
N CYS A 88 25.87 -0.08 16.37
CA CYS A 88 24.76 0.28 17.23
C CYS A 88 25.19 0.25 18.69
N ASN A 89 24.59 1.06 19.56
CA ASN A 89 24.79 0.95 21.01
C ASN A 89 23.88 -0.10 21.67
N PHE A 90 23.00 -0.75 20.91
CA PHE A 90 22.14 -1.85 21.37
C PHE A 90 22.54 -3.18 20.70
N ARG A 91 22.17 -4.31 21.32
CA ARG A 91 22.44 -5.66 20.82
C ARG A 91 21.15 -6.49 20.77
N CYS A 92 20.19 -6.00 19.99
CA CYS A 92 18.90 -6.68 19.84
C CYS A 92 19.11 -8.09 19.28
N LYS A 93 18.61 -9.12 19.98
CA LYS A 93 18.81 -10.54 19.63
C LYS A 93 18.33 -10.91 18.22
N TYR A 94 17.39 -10.15 17.68
CA TYR A 94 16.79 -10.32 16.36
C TYR A 94 17.33 -9.34 15.32
N CYS A 95 18.37 -8.56 15.66
CA CYS A 95 19.01 -7.66 14.70
C CYS A 95 19.82 -8.47 13.68
N TYR A 96 19.70 -8.11 12.40
CA TYR A 96 20.46 -8.74 11.33
C TYR A 96 21.88 -8.18 11.20
N GLU A 97 22.17 -7.04 11.83
CA GLU A 97 23.45 -6.37 11.71
C GLU A 97 24.56 -7.05 12.53
N HIS A 98 25.79 -6.91 12.06
CA HIS A 98 26.97 -7.52 12.68
C HIS A 98 27.67 -6.59 13.69
N PHE A 99 27.13 -5.40 13.96
CA PHE A 99 27.66 -4.43 14.93
C PHE A 99 29.14 -4.08 14.72
N LYS A 100 29.52 -3.81 13.46
CA LYS A 100 30.90 -3.48 13.11
C LYS A 100 31.12 -1.99 13.29
N ASN A 101 32.18 -1.61 13.97
CA ASN A 101 32.59 -0.20 14.10
C ASN A 101 33.18 0.30 12.77
N ILE A 102 32.27 0.59 11.84
CA ILE A 102 32.54 1.15 10.53
C ILE A 102 31.52 2.26 10.29
N GLY A 103 32.02 3.43 9.91
CA GLY A 103 31.22 4.53 9.39
C GLY A 103 31.26 4.56 7.87
N MET A 104 30.21 5.13 7.29
CA MET A 104 30.24 5.53 5.89
C MET A 104 31.40 6.50 5.65
N SER A 105 32.14 6.28 4.57
CA SER A 105 33.23 7.17 4.19
C SER A 105 32.72 8.36 3.36
N ILE A 106 33.44 9.48 3.39
CA ILE A 106 33.08 10.66 2.60
C ILE A 106 33.08 10.37 1.08
N GLU A 107 33.94 9.46 0.62
CA GLU A 107 33.95 9.01 -0.77
C GLU A 107 32.64 8.29 -1.13
N THR A 108 32.12 7.49 -0.20
CA THR A 108 30.84 6.80 -0.35
C THR A 108 29.68 7.79 -0.35
N GLU A 109 29.67 8.76 0.58
CA GLU A 109 28.68 9.83 0.62
C GLU A 109 28.63 10.60 -0.70
N ASN A 110 29.79 11.03 -1.21
CA ASN A 110 29.89 11.72 -2.49
C ASN A 110 29.43 10.87 -3.67
N ALA A 111 29.72 9.56 -3.66
CA ALA A 111 29.25 8.64 -4.69
C ALA A 111 27.71 8.50 -4.68
N ILE A 112 27.09 8.45 -3.49
CA ILE A 112 25.63 8.42 -3.34
C ILE A 112 25.00 9.71 -3.86
N LEU A 113 25.57 10.88 -3.49
CA LEU A 113 25.10 12.18 -3.95
C LEU A 113 25.13 12.26 -5.48
N LYS A 114 26.28 11.93 -6.08
CA LYS A 114 26.44 11.92 -7.54
C LYS A 114 25.45 10.98 -8.22
N PHE A 115 25.26 9.77 -7.67
CA PHE A 115 24.29 8.82 -8.21
C PHE A 115 22.85 9.35 -8.14
N ALA A 116 22.48 9.98 -7.02
CA ALA A 116 21.15 10.58 -6.86
C ALA A 116 20.94 11.72 -7.87
N GLU A 117 21.92 12.62 -8.04
CA GLU A 117 21.86 13.71 -9.02
C GLU A 117 21.68 13.20 -10.45
N GLU A 118 22.46 12.20 -10.86
CA GLU A 118 22.36 11.57 -12.20
C GLU A 118 21.01 10.89 -12.44
N LYS A 119 20.39 10.33 -11.41
CA LYS A 119 19.06 9.69 -11.52
C LYS A 119 17.94 10.72 -11.59
N LEU A 120 18.03 11.77 -10.78
CA LEU A 120 17.02 12.81 -10.69
C LEU A 120 17.03 13.75 -11.90
N SER A 121 18.15 13.88 -12.61
CA SER A 121 18.25 14.73 -13.80
C SER A 121 17.36 14.29 -14.97
N ASN A 122 16.91 13.03 -14.99
CA ASN A 122 16.14 12.45 -16.10
C ASN A 122 14.61 12.68 -15.99
N SER A 123 14.14 13.45 -15.01
CA SER A 123 12.71 13.79 -14.77
C SER A 123 11.74 12.60 -14.63
N GLN A 124 12.23 11.36 -14.63
CA GLN A 124 11.42 10.14 -14.46
C GLN A 124 10.86 10.03 -13.04
N TYR A 125 11.63 10.45 -12.05
CA TYR A 125 11.27 10.32 -10.65
C TYR A 125 10.59 11.60 -10.17
N HIS A 126 9.35 11.47 -9.68
CA HIS A 126 8.61 12.56 -9.06
C HIS A 126 8.85 12.64 -7.55
N PHE A 127 9.30 11.53 -6.94
CA PHE A 127 9.54 11.44 -5.51
C PHE A 127 10.93 10.86 -5.23
N LEU A 128 11.65 11.51 -4.32
CA LEU A 128 12.87 10.98 -3.71
C LEU A 128 12.53 10.56 -2.27
N ARG A 129 12.77 9.30 -1.94
CA ARG A 129 12.61 8.77 -0.58
C ARG A 129 13.95 8.30 -0.04
N ILE A 130 14.34 8.83 1.12
CA ILE A 130 15.56 8.43 1.80
C ILE A 130 15.18 7.86 3.16
N ALA A 131 15.54 6.59 3.38
CA ALA A 131 15.52 5.94 4.67
C ALA A 131 16.96 5.91 5.21
N TRP A 132 17.22 6.74 6.22
CA TRP A 132 18.45 6.65 7.00
C TRP A 132 18.34 5.43 7.91
N PHE A 133 19.25 4.49 7.74
CA PHE A 133 19.27 3.21 8.42
C PHE A 133 20.65 2.97 9.06
N GLY A 134 20.74 1.80 9.69
CA GLY A 134 21.89 1.32 10.43
C GLY A 134 21.53 1.27 11.91
N GLY A 135 22.59 1.38 12.69
CA GLY A 135 22.59 1.49 14.13
C GLY A 135 24.00 1.85 14.52
#